data_AF-A0A0F9DMF3-F1
#
_entry.id   AF-A0A0F9DMF3-F1
#
_cell.length_a   1.000
_cell.length_b   1.000
_cell.length_c   1.000
_cell.angle_alpha   90.00
_cell.angle_beta   90.00
_cell.angle_gamma   90.00
#
_symmetry.space_group_name_H-M   'P 1'
#
loop_
_entity.id
_entity.type
_entity.pdbx_description
1 polymer ?
#
loop_
_entity_poly.entity_id
_entity_poly.type
_entity_poly.pdbx_seq_one_letter_code
_entity_poly.pdbx_strand_id
1 'polypeptide(L)'
;AVFPVYTSMLTLEWLKNLGGIDAIAEINDKKAQLIYSEIDLNPVFEGYAAKEDRSTMNATFNLTDEKFKAPFDAMCKEAGIVGINGHRSVGGYRASMYNALSLESVGVLVDIMSEMERKS
;
A
#
# COMPACT_ATOMS: atom_id res chain seq x y z
N ALA A 1 8.47 -30.21 9.90
CA ALA A 1 7.41 -29.29 9.43
C ALA A 1 7.13 -29.58 7.96
N VAL A 2 5.97 -30.15 7.63
CA VAL A 2 5.61 -30.48 6.22
C VAL A 2 4.70 -29.42 5.61
N PHE A 3 3.74 -28.91 6.39
CA PHE A 3 2.76 -27.94 5.91
C PHE A 3 3.38 -26.60 5.43
N PRO A 4 4.27 -25.91 6.18
CA PRO A 4 4.88 -24.66 5.70
C PRO A 4 5.68 -24.82 4.41
N VAL A 5 6.40 -25.94 4.28
CA VAL A 5 7.18 -26.26 3.08
C VAL A 5 6.25 -26.45 1.87
N TYR A 6 5.16 -27.19 2.06
CA TYR A 6 4.16 -27.38 1.02
C TYR A 6 3.48 -26.06 0.59
N THR A 7 3.10 -25.20 1.55
CA THR A 7 2.51 -23.89 1.21
C THR A 7 3.49 -22.97 0.48
N SER A 8 4.78 -23.01 0.84
CA SER A 8 5.81 -22.27 0.11
C SER A 8 5.95 -22.78 -1.33
N MET A 9 5.96 -24.10 -1.53
CA MET A 9 6.00 -24.72 -2.86
C MET A 9 4.83 -24.24 -3.73
N LEU A 10 3.59 -24.28 -3.21
CA LEU A 10 2.40 -23.80 -3.93
C LEU A 10 2.49 -22.31 -4.28
N THR A 11 3.06 -21.49 -3.40
CA THR A 11 3.26 -20.04 -3.65
C THR A 11 4.28 -19.80 -4.75
N LEU A 12 5.36 -20.58 -4.78
CA LEU A 12 6.37 -20.53 -5.84
C LEU A 12 5.80 -20.98 -7.19
N GLU A 13 4.98 -22.03 -7.21
CA GLU A 13 4.29 -22.51 -8.42
C GLU A 13 3.31 -21.46 -8.96
N TRP A 14 2.51 -20.84 -8.08
CA TRP A 14 1.63 -19.72 -8.45
C TRP A 14 2.43 -18.57 -9.08
N LEU A 15 3.53 -18.16 -8.47
CA LEU A 15 4.38 -17.07 -8.97
C LEU A 15 4.97 -17.41 -10.34
N LYS A 16 5.43 -18.64 -10.54
CA LYS A 16 5.94 -19.13 -11.82
C LYS A 16 4.85 -19.10 -12.91
N ASN A 17 3.65 -19.54 -12.57
CA ASN A 17 2.50 -19.57 -13.50
C ASN A 17 2.02 -18.16 -13.89
N LEU A 18 2.27 -17.14 -13.07
CA LEU A 18 2.00 -15.74 -13.39
C LEU A 18 3.02 -15.11 -14.35
N GLY A 19 4.06 -15.83 -14.78
CA GLY A 19 5.15 -15.30 -15.59
C GLY A 19 6.44 -15.03 -14.80
N GLY A 20 6.50 -15.46 -13.54
CA GLY A 20 7.71 -15.39 -12.73
C GLY A 20 8.02 -13.99 -12.18
N ILE A 21 9.30 -13.75 -11.89
CA ILE A 21 9.77 -12.56 -11.18
C ILE A 21 9.57 -11.29 -12.02
N ASP A 22 9.82 -11.33 -13.32
CA ASP A 22 9.71 -10.16 -14.18
C ASP A 22 8.26 -9.66 -14.27
N ALA A 23 7.30 -10.58 -14.42
CA ALA A 23 5.88 -10.25 -14.48
C ALA A 23 5.36 -9.66 -13.17
N ILE A 24 5.73 -10.23 -12.01
CA ILE A 24 5.29 -9.70 -10.73
C ILE A 24 5.98 -8.37 -10.40
N ALA A 25 7.23 -8.18 -10.83
CA ALA A 25 7.95 -6.92 -10.65
C ALA A 25 7.23 -5.77 -11.36
N GLU A 26 6.80 -5.96 -12.61
CA GLU A 26 6.03 -4.96 -13.35
C GLU A 26 4.72 -4.59 -12.64
N ILE A 27 4.02 -5.58 -12.05
CA ILE A 27 2.79 -5.34 -11.28
C ILE A 27 3.10 -4.56 -9.99
N ASN A 28 4.18 -4.90 -9.30
CA ASN A 28 4.59 -4.21 -8.08
C ASN A 28 5.02 -2.77 -8.36
N ASP A 29 5.70 -2.53 -9.47
CA ASP A 29 6.08 -1.19 -9.90
C ASP A 29 4.84 -0.34 -10.21
N LYS A 30 3.83 -0.89 -10.89
CA LYS A 30 2.55 -0.20 -11.13
C LYS A 30 1.83 0.14 -9.83
N LYS A 31 1.79 -0.78 -8.86
CA LYS A 31 1.20 -0.54 -7.53
C LYS A 31 1.93 0.59 -6.80
N ALA A 32 3.26 0.52 -6.76
CA ALA A 32 4.09 1.52 -6.11
C ALA A 32 3.93 2.89 -6.78
N GLN A 33 3.97 2.95 -8.10
CA GLN A 33 3.77 4.18 -8.86
C GLN A 33 2.40 4.79 -8.55
N LEU A 34 1.34 3.98 -8.54
CA LEU A 34 -0.02 4.45 -8.27
C LEU A 34 -0.12 5.15 -6.91
N ILE A 35 0.31 4.50 -5.83
CA ILE A 35 0.19 5.09 -4.49
C ILE A 35 1.15 6.26 -4.28
N TYR A 36 2.38 6.20 -4.80
CA TYR A 36 3.34 7.28 -4.62
C TYR A 36 2.98 8.51 -5.45
N SER A 37 2.32 8.34 -6.59
CA SER A 37 1.79 9.48 -7.36
C SER A 37 0.74 10.24 -6.54
N GLU A 38 -0.16 9.51 -5.86
CA GLU A 38 -1.14 10.14 -4.97
C GLU A 38 -0.48 10.83 -3.78
N ILE A 39 0.45 10.16 -3.08
CA ILE A 39 1.20 10.75 -1.96
C ILE A 39 1.95 12.03 -2.37
N ASP A 40 2.50 12.08 -3.58
CA ASP A 40 3.29 13.22 -4.04
C ASP A 40 2.44 14.41 -4.50
N LEU A 41 1.21 14.17 -4.97
CA LEU A 41 0.32 15.20 -5.49
C LEU A 41 -0.63 15.75 -4.42
N ASN A 42 -1.01 14.92 -3.45
CA ASN A 42 -2.06 15.20 -2.50
C ASN A 42 -1.49 15.89 -1.23
N PRO A 43 -1.85 17.15 -0.93
CA PRO A 43 -1.29 17.93 0.18
C PRO A 43 -1.73 17.45 1.57
N VAL A 44 -2.68 16.51 1.66
CA VAL A 44 -3.10 15.89 2.93
C VAL A 44 -2.06 14.86 3.40
N PHE A 45 -1.24 14.34 2.49
CA PHE A 45 -0.31 13.26 2.78
C PHE A 45 1.15 13.68 2.56
N GLU A 46 2.04 13.05 3.30
CA GLU A 46 3.48 13.23 3.16
C GLU A 46 4.19 11.87 3.22
N GLY A 47 5.03 11.60 2.22
CA GLY A 47 5.82 10.37 2.18
C GLY A 47 6.93 10.38 3.23
N TYR A 48 7.12 9.26 3.93
CA TYR A 48 8.12 9.17 5.01
C TYR A 48 9.56 8.98 4.47
N ALA A 49 9.71 8.20 3.40
CA ALA A 49 11.00 7.91 2.79
C ALA A 49 11.36 8.93 1.71
N ALA A 50 12.66 9.22 1.57
CA ALA A 50 13.21 9.94 0.42
C ALA A 50 12.80 9.23 -0.88
N LYS A 51 12.57 10.00 -1.96
CA LYS A 51 11.93 9.48 -3.17
C LYS A 51 12.72 8.34 -3.82
N GLU A 52 14.04 8.45 -3.78
CA GLU A 52 15.02 7.49 -4.27
C GLU A 52 15.07 6.17 -3.46
N ASP A 53 14.65 6.19 -2.20
CA ASP A 53 14.71 5.05 -1.27
C ASP A 53 13.34 4.38 -1.06
N ARG A 54 12.33 4.81 -1.84
CA ARG A 54 10.95 4.33 -1.71
C ARG A 54 10.84 2.84 -2.03
N SER A 55 10.16 2.12 -1.15
CA SER A 55 9.91 0.68 -1.31
C SER A 55 8.76 0.43 -2.28
N THR A 56 8.97 -0.48 -3.24
CA THR A 56 7.87 -0.98 -4.09
C THR A 56 6.88 -1.89 -3.37
N MET A 57 7.19 -2.28 -2.12
CA MET A 57 6.40 -3.22 -1.33
C MET A 57 5.71 -2.58 -0.14
N ASN A 58 6.30 -1.53 0.45
CA ASN A 58 5.80 -0.92 1.68
C ASN A 58 5.85 0.60 1.57
N ALA A 59 4.76 1.19 1.08
CA ALA A 59 4.62 2.63 1.04
C ALA A 59 4.28 3.16 2.44
N THR A 60 5.20 3.93 3.02
CA THR A 60 5.02 4.60 4.32
C THR A 60 4.78 6.08 4.12
N PHE A 61 3.73 6.59 4.74
CA PHE A 61 3.31 7.99 4.62
C PHE A 61 2.63 8.44 5.91
N ASN A 62 2.48 9.75 6.06
CA ASN A 62 1.79 10.37 7.18
C ASN A 62 0.74 11.36 6.67
N LEU A 63 -0.12 11.80 7.58
CA LEU A 63 -0.99 12.95 7.35
C LEU A 63 -0.22 14.23 7.69
N THR A 64 -0.47 15.30 6.93
CA THR A 64 0.14 16.61 7.16
C THR A 64 -0.46 17.36 8.34
N ASP A 65 -1.67 16.99 8.78
CA ASP A 65 -2.35 17.54 9.95
C ASP A 65 -3.13 16.45 10.71
N GLU A 66 -3.05 16.45 12.03
CA GLU A 66 -3.74 15.50 12.91
C GLU A 66 -5.26 15.55 12.77
N LYS A 67 -5.84 16.70 12.36
CA LYS A 67 -7.30 16.84 12.16
C LYS A 67 -7.85 15.85 11.12
N PHE A 68 -7.01 15.41 10.19
CA PHE A 68 -7.37 14.47 9.13
C PHE A 68 -7.38 13.01 9.60
N LYS A 69 -6.83 12.71 10.77
CA LYS A 69 -6.66 11.34 11.24
C LYS A 69 -7.97 10.59 11.43
N ALA A 70 -8.86 11.13 12.26
CA ALA A 70 -10.14 10.52 12.55
C ALA A 70 -11.01 10.30 11.28
N PRO A 71 -11.18 11.28 10.38
CA PRO A 71 -11.95 11.05 9.15
C PRO A 71 -11.28 10.06 8.20
N PHE A 72 -9.96 10.12 8.01
CA PHE A 72 -9.26 9.19 7.13
C PHE A 72 -9.35 7.73 7.64
N ASP A 73 -9.17 7.52 8.95
CA ASP A 73 -9.31 6.19 9.58
C ASP A 73 -10.74 5.65 9.42
N ALA A 74 -11.76 6.51 9.51
CA ALA A 74 -13.16 6.14 9.30
C ALA A 74 -13.43 5.75 7.84
N MET A 75 -12.98 6.56 6.88
CA MET A 75 -13.13 6.29 5.45
C MET A 75 -12.45 4.97 5.05
N CYS A 76 -11.23 4.73 5.54
CA CYS A 76 -10.53 3.48 5.30
C CYS A 76 -11.32 2.29 5.86
N LYS A 77 -11.87 2.40 7.06
CA LYS A 77 -12.68 1.35 7.68
C LYS A 77 -13.96 1.07 6.90
N GLU A 78 -14.65 2.11 6.44
CA GLU A 78 -15.88 2.00 5.64
C GLU A 78 -15.61 1.35 4.27
N ALA A 79 -14.46 1.64 3.66
CA ALA A 79 -13.99 1.01 2.43
C ALA A 79 -13.44 -0.42 2.63
N GLY A 80 -13.46 -0.95 3.86
CA GLY A 80 -12.94 -2.29 4.17
C GLY A 80 -11.41 -2.39 4.13
N ILE A 81 -10.70 -1.27 4.15
CA ILE A 81 -9.24 -1.22 4.18
C ILE A 81 -8.76 -1.55 5.60
N VAL A 82 -7.94 -2.59 5.71
CA VAL A 82 -7.41 -3.10 6.99
C VAL A 82 -5.88 -3.13 6.98
N GLY A 83 -5.28 -3.01 8.16
CA GLY A 83 -3.83 -3.21 8.33
C GLY A 83 -2.94 -2.07 7.83
N ILE A 84 -3.49 -0.89 7.54
CA ILE A 84 -2.73 0.28 7.05
C ILE A 84 -2.13 1.14 8.15
N ASN A 85 -2.52 0.95 9.41
CA ASN A 85 -1.94 1.70 10.52
C ASN A 85 -0.45 1.36 10.65
N GLY A 86 0.39 2.39 10.66
CA GLY A 86 1.83 2.28 10.75
C GLY A 86 2.29 1.60 12.05
N HIS A 87 3.59 1.27 12.11
CA HIS A 87 4.15 0.64 13.30
C HIS A 87 4.03 1.59 14.51
N ARG A 88 3.66 1.05 15.68
CA ARG A 88 3.39 1.84 16.90
C ARG A 88 4.53 2.78 17.33
N SER A 89 5.77 2.48 16.94
CA SER A 89 6.95 3.29 17.26
C SER A 89 7.21 4.45 16.29
N VAL A 90 6.62 4.43 15.09
CA VAL A 90 6.85 5.44 14.04
C VAL A 90 5.61 6.30 13.83
N GLY A 91 4.41 5.74 14.07
CA GLY A 91 3.16 6.41 13.74
C GLY A 91 2.86 6.36 12.24
N GLY A 92 1.95 7.22 11.78
CA GLY A 92 1.54 7.31 10.39
C GLY A 92 0.89 6.03 9.84
N TYR A 93 1.09 5.80 8.55
CA TYR A 93 0.45 4.76 7.76
C TYR A 93 1.48 3.96 6.96
N ARG A 94 1.17 2.68 6.73
CA ARG A 94 1.97 1.77 5.90
C ARG A 94 1.06 0.90 5.03
N ALA A 95 1.04 1.19 3.73
CA ALA A 95 0.40 0.33 2.74
C ALA A 95 1.37 -0.78 2.32
N SER A 96 1.08 -2.02 2.71
CA SER A 96 1.88 -3.20 2.35
C SER A 96 1.31 -3.85 1.08
N MET A 97 2.03 -3.74 -0.03
CA MET A 97 1.57 -4.08 -1.39
C MET A 97 2.26 -5.34 -1.93
N TYR A 98 2.37 -6.39 -1.11
CA TYR A 98 3.02 -7.64 -1.49
C TYR A 98 2.42 -8.28 -2.77
N ASN A 99 3.12 -9.25 -3.35
CA ASN A 99 2.75 -9.90 -4.62
C ASN A 99 1.28 -10.34 -4.71
N ALA A 100 0.70 -10.85 -3.62
CA ALA A 100 -0.68 -11.33 -3.60
C ALA A 100 -1.73 -10.21 -3.61
N LEU A 101 -1.33 -8.96 -3.35
CA LEU A 101 -2.24 -7.80 -3.38
C LEU A 101 -2.39 -7.31 -4.83
N SER A 102 -3.65 -7.14 -5.26
CA SER A 102 -3.97 -6.66 -6.61
C SER A 102 -3.73 -5.15 -6.75
N LEU A 103 -3.60 -4.68 -7.99
CA LEU A 103 -3.51 -3.26 -8.29
C LEU A 103 -4.79 -2.51 -7.89
N GLU A 104 -5.95 -3.15 -8.06
CA GLU A 104 -7.25 -2.61 -7.66
C GLU A 104 -7.32 -2.31 -6.16
N SER A 105 -6.77 -3.19 -5.31
CA SER A 105 -6.73 -2.93 -3.85
C SER A 105 -5.92 -1.67 -3.50
N VAL A 106 -4.88 -1.36 -4.27
CA VAL A 106 -4.14 -0.09 -4.12
C VAL A 106 -4.95 1.08 -4.65
N GLY A 107 -5.67 0.88 -5.76
CA GLY A 107 -6.61 1.87 -6.31
C GLY A 107 -7.67 2.29 -5.31
N VAL A 108 -8.29 1.35 -4.59
CA VAL A 108 -9.28 1.67 -3.54
C VAL A 108 -8.68 2.57 -2.45
N LEU A 109 -7.43 2.35 -2.05
CA LEU A 109 -6.77 3.24 -1.09
C LEU A 109 -6.52 4.63 -1.69
N VAL A 110 -6.06 4.71 -2.93
CA VAL A 110 -5.85 5.98 -3.64
C VAL A 110 -7.15 6.77 -3.78
N ASP A 111 -8.26 6.11 -4.13
CA ASP A 111 -9.57 6.77 -4.23
C ASP A 111 -9.99 7.41 -2.89
N ILE A 112 -9.73 6.72 -1.78
CA ILE A 112 -9.99 7.23 -0.42
C ILE A 112 -9.06 8.40 -0.08
N MET A 113 -7.79 8.35 -0.48
CA MET A 113 -6.85 9.46 -0.32
C MET A 113 -7.30 10.71 -1.10
N SER A 114 -7.70 10.53 -2.36
CA SER A 114 -8.21 11.64 -3.19
C SER A 114 -9.56 12.17 -2.68
N GLU A 115 -10.41 11.32 -2.12
CA GLU A 115 -11.65 11.77 -1.47
C GLU A 115 -11.36 12.55 -0.18
N MET A 116 -10.34 12.15 0.59
CA MET A 116 -9.91 12.88 1.78
C MET A 116 -9.45 14.30 1.44
N GLU A 117 -8.68 14.48 0.36
CA GLU A 117 -8.28 15.80 -0.14
C GLU A 117 -9.49 16.66 -0.54
N ARG A 118 -10.45 16.09 -1.29
CA ARG A 118 -11.66 16.81 -1.70
C ARG A 118 -12.52 17.28 -0.53
N LYS A 119 -12.43 16.60 0.62
CA LYS A 119 -13.15 16.92 1.85
C LYS A 119 -12.33 17.75 2.85
N SER A 120 -11.07 18.08 2.53
CA SER A 120 -10.10 18.73 3.43
C SER A 120 -10.25 20.24 3.57
#